data_AF-A0A814AFX9-F1
#
_entry.id   AF-A0A814AFX9-F1
#
_cell.length_a   1.000
_cell.length_b   1.000
_cell.length_c   1.000
_cell.angle_alpha   90.00
_cell.angle_beta   90.00
_cell.angle_gamma   90.00
#
_symmetry.space_group_name_H-M   'P 1'
#
loop_
_entity.id
_entity.type
_entity.pdbx_description
1 polymer ?
#
loop_
_entity_poly.entity_id
_entity_poly.type
_entity_poly.pdbx_seq_one_letter_code
_entity_poly.pdbx_strand_id
1 'polypeptide(L)'
;MNLSSWIDLSGVFVELPIIIPLTPEGWKLPSLIGGNNEEYRDFRYSNFVFFPTIVSFCQLSLKTINNEIFIFNSTKYVTKYVQEIDLFNSQTQQLISNMKQTTVNLFELSISMLRQTVWGNALFSVLAYSYVRDPPMDYDYNSTINPRDLNLIFYPIFYQSSFNTTCSCKIHPTTCNELSNITYFNRTTTYNLFTVPGYYIGCYASESIFRSNFECFFDQTCLQTIYNLTYLTSPYPFNATAMQLNGSRYNVTTSVQEIVDNLMIEEWNNKTSFQFYYKQCYPYLCSYSYDVKGDISYVIAITFGLIGGLTALLKIIIPFIVLMIRRWRQKRKIDTNQPMINQGI
;
A
#
# COMPACT_ATOMS: atom_id res chain seq x y z
N MET A 1 3.66 -2.42 -21.50
CA MET A 1 2.39 -2.21 -20.77
C MET A 1 1.48 -3.40 -21.08
N ASN A 2 1.43 -4.36 -20.16
CA ASN A 2 0.46 -5.46 -20.12
C ASN A 2 0.20 -5.69 -18.63
N LEU A 3 -0.72 -4.91 -18.06
CA LEU A 3 -1.25 -5.13 -16.71
C LEU A 3 -2.36 -6.18 -16.83
N SER A 4 -1.97 -7.43 -17.03
CA SER A 4 -2.85 -8.58 -16.83
C SER A 4 -2.17 -9.53 -15.86
N SER A 5 -2.05 -9.08 -14.61
CA SER A 5 -1.86 -10.02 -13.51
C SER A 5 -3.21 -10.71 -13.29
N TRP A 6 -3.40 -11.86 -13.92
CA TRP A 6 -4.41 -12.80 -13.46
C TRP A 6 -4.09 -13.09 -11.99
N ILE A 7 -4.99 -12.67 -11.11
CA ILE A 7 -5.00 -13.09 -9.72
C ILE A 7 -5.21 -14.60 -9.81
N ASP A 8 -4.20 -15.37 -9.41
CA ASP A 8 -4.37 -16.80 -9.21
C ASP A 8 -5.23 -16.95 -7.95
N LEU A 9 -6.54 -16.87 -8.15
CA LEU A 9 -7.59 -16.87 -7.14
C LEU A 9 -7.84 -18.28 -6.59
N SER A 10 -7.07 -19.28 -7.02
CA SER A 10 -7.27 -20.68 -6.64
C SER A 10 -7.20 -20.94 -5.11
N GLY A 11 -6.58 -20.04 -4.34
CA GLY A 11 -6.61 -20.07 -2.86
C GLY A 11 -7.75 -19.26 -2.19
N VAL A 12 -8.36 -18.32 -2.89
CA VAL A 12 -9.48 -17.49 -2.38
C VAL A 12 -10.85 -18.09 -2.78
N PHE A 13 -10.88 -18.92 -3.82
CA PHE A 13 -12.04 -19.71 -4.22
C PHE A 13 -12.26 -20.93 -3.32
N VAL A 14 -12.52 -20.70 -2.03
CA VAL A 14 -13.42 -21.60 -1.28
C VAL A 14 -14.89 -21.20 -1.53
N GLU A 15 -15.10 -20.05 -2.18
CA GLU A 15 -16.39 -19.53 -2.59
C GLU A 15 -16.63 -19.94 -4.05
N LEU A 16 -17.24 -21.11 -4.25
CA LEU A 16 -17.50 -21.61 -5.60
C LEU A 16 -18.25 -20.55 -6.43
N PRO A 17 -17.76 -20.17 -7.62
CA PRO A 17 -18.56 -19.42 -8.56
C PRO A 17 -19.65 -20.35 -9.12
N ILE A 18 -20.74 -20.51 -8.39
CA ILE A 18 -21.94 -21.18 -8.91
C ILE A 18 -22.72 -20.13 -9.71
N ILE A 19 -22.21 -19.78 -10.89
CA ILE A 19 -23.06 -19.29 -11.97
C ILE A 19 -23.25 -20.48 -12.90
N ILE A 20 -24.23 -21.32 -12.59
CA ILE A 20 -24.46 -22.53 -13.37
C ILE A 20 -25.96 -22.68 -13.63
N PRO A 21 -26.44 -22.46 -14.87
CA PRO A 21 -27.72 -23.01 -15.31
C PRO A 21 -27.64 -24.53 -15.55
N LEU A 22 -26.45 -25.10 -15.81
CA LEU A 22 -26.19 -26.54 -16.01
C LEU A 22 -24.75 -26.92 -15.62
N THR A 23 -24.55 -27.77 -14.60
CA THR A 23 -23.20 -28.20 -14.18
C THR A 23 -22.58 -29.05 -15.29
N PRO A 24 -21.33 -28.79 -15.74
CA PRO A 24 -20.65 -29.69 -16.66
C PRO A 24 -20.56 -31.09 -16.06
N GLU A 25 -20.97 -32.09 -16.83
CA GLU A 25 -20.96 -33.49 -16.43
C GLU A 25 -19.56 -33.89 -15.91
N GLY A 26 -19.49 -34.32 -14.65
CA GLY A 26 -18.23 -34.80 -14.04
C GLY A 26 -17.69 -33.95 -12.89
N TRP A 27 -18.23 -32.74 -12.63
CA TRP A 27 -17.94 -32.04 -11.38
C TRP A 27 -18.67 -32.72 -10.23
N LYS A 28 -17.97 -33.61 -9.52
CA LYS A 28 -18.35 -33.98 -8.16
C LYS A 28 -17.98 -32.79 -7.27
N LEU A 29 -18.93 -31.87 -7.09
CA LEU A 29 -18.90 -30.93 -5.96
C LEU A 29 -18.52 -31.77 -4.73
N PRO A 30 -17.51 -31.37 -3.91
CA PRO A 30 -17.26 -31.99 -2.62
C PRO A 30 -18.63 -32.13 -1.99
N SER A 31 -19.03 -33.38 -1.80
CA SER A 31 -20.39 -33.82 -1.53
C SER A 31 -21.15 -32.72 -0.81
N LEU A 32 -22.22 -32.23 -1.43
CA LEU A 32 -23.32 -31.50 -0.79
C LEU A 32 -23.94 -32.47 0.25
N ILE A 33 -23.15 -32.84 1.27
CA ILE A 33 -23.60 -33.57 2.44
C ILE A 33 -24.52 -32.57 3.11
N GLY A 34 -25.80 -32.93 3.17
CA GLY A 34 -26.81 -32.15 3.86
C GLY A 34 -26.39 -32.03 5.33
N GLY A 35 -25.74 -30.92 5.64
CA GLY A 35 -25.49 -30.47 7.00
C GLY A 35 -26.43 -29.31 7.29
N ASN A 36 -26.99 -29.29 8.49
CA ASN A 36 -27.79 -28.15 8.94
C ASN A 36 -26.89 -26.90 9.00
N ASN A 37 -27.44 -25.70 8.77
CA ASN A 37 -26.69 -24.43 8.79
C ASN A 37 -25.90 -24.17 10.08
N GLU A 38 -26.31 -24.81 11.17
CA GLU A 38 -25.64 -24.75 12.47
C GLU A 38 -24.27 -25.46 12.46
N GLU A 39 -24.06 -26.44 11.58
CA GLU A 39 -22.79 -27.17 11.46
C GLU A 39 -21.68 -26.28 10.89
N TYR A 40 -21.97 -25.45 9.88
CA TYR A 40 -20.97 -24.58 9.26
C TYR A 40 -20.58 -23.36 10.12
N ARG A 41 -21.42 -23.00 11.09
CA ARG A 41 -21.14 -21.97 12.11
C ARG A 41 -20.25 -22.48 13.23
N ASP A 42 -20.09 -23.80 13.33
CA ASP A 42 -19.23 -24.40 14.32
C ASP A 42 -17.76 -24.23 13.92
N PHE A 43 -16.91 -23.87 14.89
CA PHE A 43 -15.48 -23.65 14.67
C PHE A 43 -14.82 -24.85 13.97
N ARG A 44 -15.20 -26.08 14.30
CA ARG A 44 -14.64 -27.31 13.71
C ARG A 44 -14.79 -27.36 12.20
N TYR A 45 -15.87 -26.78 11.68
CA TYR A 45 -16.14 -26.73 10.25
C TYR A 45 -15.67 -25.40 9.66
N SER A 46 -15.87 -24.25 10.28
CA SER A 46 -15.41 -22.99 9.67
C SER A 46 -13.86 -22.90 9.56
N ASN A 47 -13.14 -23.59 10.45
CA ASN A 47 -11.69 -23.51 10.52
C ASN A 47 -10.96 -24.05 9.27
N PHE A 48 -11.55 -25.00 8.52
CA PHE A 48 -10.91 -25.51 7.30
C PHE A 48 -10.79 -24.44 6.21
N VAL A 49 -11.61 -23.38 6.28
CA VAL A 49 -11.58 -22.26 5.32
C VAL A 49 -10.69 -21.13 5.82
N PHE A 50 -10.73 -20.86 7.12
CA PHE A 50 -10.10 -19.71 7.73
C PHE A 50 -8.58 -19.63 7.51
N PHE A 51 -7.83 -20.68 7.87
CA PHE A 51 -6.38 -20.65 7.73
C PHE A 51 -5.91 -20.61 6.27
N PRO A 52 -6.46 -21.41 5.34
CA PRO A 52 -6.11 -21.29 3.92
C PRO A 52 -6.36 -19.90 3.33
N THR A 53 -7.43 -19.22 3.74
CA THR A 53 -7.70 -17.86 3.28
C THR A 53 -6.70 -16.84 3.85
N ILE A 54 -6.24 -16.99 5.10
CA ILE A 54 -5.13 -16.19 5.65
C ILE A 54 -3.85 -16.40 4.84
N VAL A 55 -3.50 -17.66 4.52
CA VAL A 55 -2.34 -17.99 3.68
C VAL A 55 -2.44 -17.30 2.31
N SER A 56 -3.63 -17.27 1.73
CA SER A 56 -3.87 -16.61 0.44
C SER A 56 -3.65 -15.09 0.52
N PHE A 57 -4.12 -14.43 1.58
CA PHE A 57 -3.84 -12.99 1.78
C PHE A 57 -2.35 -12.70 2.02
N CYS A 58 -1.65 -13.58 2.73
CA CYS A 58 -0.21 -13.47 2.92
C CYS A 58 0.56 -13.60 1.59
N GLN A 59 0.21 -14.60 0.78
CA GLN A 59 0.79 -14.78 -0.55
C GLN A 59 0.49 -13.60 -1.50
N LEU A 60 -0.73 -13.09 -1.47
CA LEU A 60 -1.12 -11.92 -2.26
C LEU A 60 -0.33 -10.68 -1.83
N SER A 61 -0.21 -10.44 -0.52
CA SER A 61 0.58 -9.33 0.02
C SER A 61 2.04 -9.43 -0.43
N LEU A 62 2.66 -10.60 -0.28
CA LEU A 62 4.03 -10.86 -0.73
C LEU A 62 4.20 -10.62 -2.23
N LYS A 63 3.26 -11.09 -3.05
CA LYS A 63 3.28 -10.88 -4.51
C LYS A 63 3.18 -9.41 -4.87
N THR A 64 2.29 -8.66 -4.21
CA THR A 64 2.12 -7.22 -4.42
C THR A 64 3.39 -6.45 -4.04
N ILE A 65 3.98 -6.75 -2.87
CA ILE A 65 5.26 -6.15 -2.44
C ILE A 65 6.37 -6.44 -3.47
N ASN A 66 6.50 -7.70 -3.90
CA ASN A 66 7.54 -8.07 -4.86
C ASN A 66 7.38 -7.38 -6.21
N ASN A 67 6.14 -7.23 -6.70
CA ASN A 67 5.85 -6.49 -7.93
C ASN A 67 6.21 -5.01 -7.80
N GLU A 68 5.86 -4.38 -6.68
CA GLU A 68 6.18 -2.97 -6.46
C GLU A 68 7.68 -2.75 -6.24
N ILE A 69 8.39 -3.68 -5.58
CA ILE A 69 9.87 -3.65 -5.50
C ILE A 69 10.49 -3.77 -6.89
N PHE A 70 9.95 -4.65 -7.74
CA PHE A 70 10.42 -4.79 -9.12
C PHE A 70 10.24 -3.49 -9.92
N ILE A 71 9.08 -2.85 -9.82
CA ILE A 71 8.81 -1.55 -10.45
C ILE A 71 9.74 -0.49 -9.88
N PHE A 72 9.87 -0.40 -8.56
CA PHE A 72 10.75 0.55 -7.88
C PHE A 72 12.21 0.41 -8.32
N ASN A 73 12.74 -0.81 -8.41
CA ASN A 73 14.10 -1.09 -8.87
C ASN A 73 14.33 -0.72 -10.35
N SER A 74 13.26 -0.64 -11.15
CA SER A 74 13.36 -0.13 -12.53
C SER A 74 13.46 1.41 -12.58
N THR A 75 13.04 2.11 -11.52
CA THR A 75 13.19 3.56 -11.41
C THR A 75 14.63 3.90 -11.02
N LYS A 76 15.31 4.71 -11.84
CA LYS A 76 16.68 5.15 -11.57
C LYS A 76 16.65 6.58 -11.03
N TYR A 77 17.25 6.79 -9.86
CA TYR A 77 17.50 8.13 -9.34
C TYR A 77 18.82 8.66 -9.90
N VAL A 78 18.76 9.47 -10.97
CA VAL A 78 19.93 10.06 -11.65
C VAL A 78 19.73 11.57 -11.75
N THR A 79 20.74 12.34 -11.35
CA THR A 79 20.71 13.80 -11.39
C THR A 79 21.82 14.33 -12.28
N LYS A 80 21.59 15.49 -12.89
CA LYS A 80 22.57 16.16 -13.75
C LYS A 80 23.73 16.78 -12.96
N TYR A 81 23.46 17.17 -11.73
CA TYR A 81 24.40 17.81 -10.83
C TYR A 81 24.60 16.95 -9.58
N VAL A 82 25.77 17.05 -8.96
CA VAL A 82 26.03 16.45 -7.65
C VAL A 82 25.04 17.05 -6.67
N GLN A 83 24.25 16.19 -6.04
CA GLN A 83 23.29 16.62 -5.04
C GLN A 83 23.95 16.75 -3.67
N GLU A 84 23.46 17.71 -2.90
CA GLU A 84 23.74 17.78 -1.47
C GLU A 84 23.14 16.56 -0.76
N ILE A 85 23.81 16.10 0.30
CA ILE A 85 23.44 14.87 1.01
C ILE A 85 22.03 14.95 1.61
N ASP A 86 21.63 16.13 2.10
CA ASP A 86 20.30 16.36 2.68
C ASP A 86 19.21 16.30 1.62
N LEU A 87 19.47 16.86 0.44
CA LEU A 87 18.55 16.80 -0.69
C LEU A 87 18.40 15.37 -1.22
N PHE A 88 19.51 14.62 -1.31
CA PHE A 88 19.47 13.19 -1.64
C PHE A 88 18.65 12.40 -0.63
N ASN A 89 18.89 12.60 0.66
CA ASN A 89 18.18 11.88 1.72
C ASN A 89 16.68 12.19 1.68
N SER A 90 16.31 13.47 1.57
CA SER A 90 14.92 13.91 1.48
C SER A 90 14.20 13.29 0.27
N GLN A 91 14.79 13.40 -0.93
CA GLN A 91 14.17 12.86 -2.15
C GLN A 91 14.09 11.33 -2.13
N THR A 92 15.11 10.64 -1.62
CA THR A 92 15.10 9.17 -1.53
C THR A 92 14.04 8.69 -0.52
N GLN A 93 13.93 9.35 0.63
CA GLN A 93 12.87 9.04 1.59
C GLN A 93 11.48 9.30 1.02
N GLN A 94 11.30 10.38 0.26
CA GLN A 94 10.04 10.66 -0.42
C GLN A 94 9.69 9.58 -1.45
N LEU A 95 10.66 9.11 -2.25
CA LEU A 95 10.47 8.02 -3.21
C LEU A 95 10.07 6.71 -2.52
N ILE A 96 10.77 6.35 -1.44
CA ILE A 96 10.46 5.15 -0.64
C ILE A 96 9.06 5.27 -0.01
N SER A 97 8.73 6.43 0.57
CA SER A 97 7.42 6.67 1.17
C SER A 97 6.29 6.58 0.13
N ASN A 98 6.49 7.15 -1.05
CA ASN A 98 5.52 7.08 -2.15
C ASN A 98 5.32 5.64 -2.62
N MET A 99 6.40 4.86 -2.76
CA MET A 99 6.33 3.45 -3.13
C MET A 99 5.52 2.65 -2.09
N LYS A 100 5.80 2.82 -0.80
CA LYS A 100 5.05 2.15 0.28
C LYS A 100 3.56 2.49 0.25
N GLN A 101 3.23 3.79 0.21
CA GLN A 101 1.84 4.23 0.21
C GLN A 101 1.10 3.71 -1.04
N THR A 102 1.76 3.75 -2.20
CA THR A 102 1.18 3.24 -3.45
C THR A 102 0.95 1.74 -3.38
N THR A 103 1.91 0.98 -2.83
CA THR A 103 1.79 -0.47 -2.63
C THR A 103 0.60 -0.82 -1.76
N VAL A 104 0.45 -0.15 -0.62
CA VAL A 104 -0.68 -0.34 0.32
C VAL A 104 -2.00 -0.01 -0.38
N ASN A 105 -2.11 1.17 -0.99
CA ASN A 105 -3.34 1.61 -1.66
C ASN A 105 -3.76 0.66 -2.80
N LEU A 106 -2.80 0.17 -3.60
CA LEU A 106 -3.08 -0.78 -4.68
C LEU A 106 -3.58 -2.13 -4.15
N PHE A 107 -3.02 -2.57 -3.03
CA PHE A 107 -3.47 -3.79 -2.38
C PHE A 107 -4.88 -3.64 -1.80
N GLU A 108 -5.15 -2.58 -1.03
CA GLU A 108 -6.49 -2.29 -0.50
C GLU A 108 -7.53 -2.19 -1.61
N LEU A 109 -7.18 -1.52 -2.72
CA LEU A 109 -8.05 -1.44 -3.90
C LEU A 109 -8.35 -2.84 -4.48
N SER A 110 -7.33 -3.71 -4.55
CA SER A 110 -7.48 -5.08 -5.04
C SER A 110 -8.40 -5.91 -4.13
N ILE A 111 -8.26 -5.77 -2.81
CA ILE A 111 -9.14 -6.42 -1.83
C ILE A 111 -10.58 -5.88 -1.94
N SER A 112 -10.74 -4.56 -2.07
CA SER A 112 -12.06 -3.93 -2.26
C SER A 112 -12.74 -4.41 -3.55
N MET A 113 -12.00 -4.51 -4.66
CA MET A 113 -12.50 -5.05 -5.92
C MET A 113 -12.89 -6.54 -5.82
N LEU A 114 -12.08 -7.34 -5.10
CA LEU A 114 -12.39 -8.74 -4.85
C LEU A 114 -13.69 -8.86 -4.07
N ARG A 115 -13.81 -8.12 -2.97
CA ARG A 115 -15.04 -8.04 -2.18
C ARG A 115 -16.19 -7.68 -3.09
N GLN A 116 -16.14 -6.54 -3.80
CA GLN A 116 -17.09 -6.06 -4.84
C GLN A 116 -17.54 -7.10 -5.84
N THR A 117 -16.61 -7.93 -6.31
CA THR A 117 -16.91 -8.96 -7.29
C THR A 117 -17.66 -10.13 -6.64
N VAL A 118 -17.32 -10.54 -5.42
CA VAL A 118 -17.96 -11.66 -4.71
C VAL A 118 -19.45 -11.40 -4.44
N TRP A 119 -19.80 -10.36 -3.68
CA TRP A 119 -21.20 -9.99 -3.44
C TRP A 119 -21.94 -9.43 -4.66
N GLY A 120 -21.29 -8.64 -5.52
CA GLY A 120 -21.92 -8.05 -6.71
C GLY A 120 -22.40 -9.10 -7.70
N ASN A 121 -21.69 -10.23 -7.79
CA ASN A 121 -22.09 -11.38 -8.60
C ASN A 121 -22.81 -12.47 -7.79
N ALA A 122 -23.10 -12.22 -6.51
CA ALA A 122 -23.69 -13.19 -5.58
C ALA A 122 -23.01 -14.57 -5.63
N LEU A 123 -21.67 -14.59 -5.66
CA LEU A 123 -20.92 -15.85 -5.67
C LEU A 123 -21.29 -16.67 -4.43
N PHE A 124 -21.50 -17.96 -4.65
CA PHE A 124 -22.00 -18.85 -3.62
C PHE A 124 -20.91 -19.12 -2.57
N SER A 125 -21.31 -18.97 -1.31
CA SER A 125 -20.54 -19.32 -0.14
C SER A 125 -21.44 -20.12 0.79
N VAL A 126 -20.96 -21.25 1.29
CA VAL A 126 -21.67 -22.06 2.30
C VAL A 126 -21.88 -21.31 3.62
N LEU A 127 -21.13 -20.22 3.84
CA LEU A 127 -21.29 -19.34 5.00
C LEU A 127 -22.30 -18.20 4.76
N ALA A 128 -22.63 -17.91 3.49
CA ALA A 128 -23.59 -16.88 3.11
C ALA A 128 -24.97 -17.46 2.77
N TYR A 129 -24.99 -18.68 2.22
CA TYR A 129 -26.17 -19.30 1.66
C TYR A 129 -26.28 -20.74 2.11
N SER A 130 -27.51 -21.13 2.36
CA SER A 130 -27.90 -22.51 2.54
C SER A 130 -28.73 -22.96 1.34
N TYR A 131 -28.99 -24.26 1.21
CA TYR A 131 -29.73 -24.81 0.08
C TYR A 131 -30.76 -25.85 0.51
N VAL A 132 -31.90 -25.86 -0.17
CA VAL A 132 -32.91 -26.92 -0.08
C VAL A 132 -33.08 -27.54 -1.47
N ARG A 133 -33.31 -28.85 -1.52
CA ARG A 133 -33.68 -29.56 -2.75
C ARG A 133 -35.17 -29.37 -3.03
N ASP A 134 -35.51 -29.08 -4.28
CA ASP A 134 -36.89 -28.95 -4.74
C ASP A 134 -37.16 -29.96 -5.88
N PRO A 135 -38.14 -30.88 -5.74
CA PRO A 135 -38.99 -31.08 -4.56
C PRO A 135 -38.19 -31.59 -3.34
N PRO A 136 -38.62 -31.25 -2.11
CA PRO A 136 -38.00 -31.80 -0.90
C PRO A 136 -38.10 -33.32 -0.95
N MET A 137 -36.96 -34.01 -0.86
CA MET A 137 -36.96 -35.47 -0.78
C MET A 137 -37.53 -35.87 0.58
N ASP A 138 -38.77 -36.36 0.58
CA ASP A 138 -39.26 -37.17 1.69
C ASP A 138 -38.36 -38.41 1.80
N TYR A 139 -38.08 -38.84 3.03
CA TYR A 139 -37.32 -40.06 3.32
C TYR A 139 -38.08 -41.33 2.92
N ASP A 140 -39.14 -41.21 2.12
CA ASP A 140 -39.94 -42.33 1.65
C ASP A 140 -39.28 -42.94 0.40
N TYR A 141 -38.73 -44.13 0.62
CA TYR A 141 -37.78 -44.86 -0.21
C TYR A 141 -38.27 -45.21 -1.64
N ASN A 142 -39.52 -44.85 -1.99
CA ASN A 142 -40.17 -45.27 -3.23
C ASN A 142 -40.50 -44.13 -4.20
N SER A 143 -40.12 -42.88 -3.94
CA SER A 143 -40.27 -41.82 -4.95
C SER A 143 -39.09 -41.87 -5.94
N THR A 144 -39.32 -42.43 -7.13
CA THR A 144 -38.37 -42.36 -8.25
C THR A 144 -38.37 -40.94 -8.82
N ILE A 145 -37.76 -40.00 -8.10
CA ILE A 145 -37.52 -38.64 -8.60
C ILE A 145 -36.46 -38.75 -9.70
N ASN A 146 -36.79 -38.29 -10.90
CA ASN A 146 -35.82 -38.19 -11.98
C ASN A 146 -34.73 -37.18 -11.57
N PRO A 147 -33.43 -37.55 -11.59
CA PRO A 147 -32.36 -36.64 -11.18
C PRO A 147 -32.33 -35.30 -11.96
N ARG A 148 -32.96 -35.26 -13.14
CA ARG A 148 -33.10 -34.05 -13.97
C ARG A 148 -34.12 -33.04 -13.44
N ASP A 149 -35.00 -33.44 -12.54
CA ASP A 149 -36.04 -32.58 -11.96
C ASP A 149 -35.62 -32.01 -10.59
N LEU A 150 -34.37 -32.23 -10.18
CA LEU A 150 -33.83 -31.76 -8.90
C LEU A 150 -33.32 -30.32 -9.04
N ASN A 151 -34.04 -29.37 -8.44
CA ASN A 151 -33.58 -27.99 -8.32
C ASN A 151 -32.92 -27.74 -6.96
N LEU A 152 -31.92 -26.87 -6.94
CA LEU A 152 -31.32 -26.36 -5.70
C LEU A 152 -31.79 -24.92 -5.48
N ILE A 153 -32.51 -24.69 -4.39
CA ILE A 153 -32.96 -23.35 -3.99
C ILE A 153 -32.04 -22.85 -2.90
N PHE A 154 -31.36 -21.74 -3.17
CA PHE A 154 -30.47 -21.09 -2.23
C PHE A 154 -31.17 -19.99 -1.43
N TYR A 155 -31.00 -20.01 -0.12
CA TYR A 155 -31.53 -19.00 0.80
C TYR A 155 -30.38 -18.38 1.61
N PRO A 156 -30.41 -17.05 1.84
CA PRO A 156 -29.36 -16.41 2.60
C PRO A 156 -29.41 -16.83 4.07
N ILE A 157 -28.23 -16.96 4.67
CA ILE A 157 -28.06 -17.16 6.10
C ILE A 157 -28.34 -15.84 6.83
N PHE A 158 -28.92 -15.95 8.02
CA PHE A 158 -29.18 -14.84 8.92
C PHE A 158 -28.32 -14.97 10.18
N TYR A 159 -27.57 -13.92 10.47
CA TYR A 159 -26.75 -13.78 11.68
C TYR A 159 -27.47 -12.89 12.70
N GLN A 160 -27.23 -13.15 13.98
CA GLN A 160 -27.80 -12.36 15.06
C GLN A 160 -26.90 -11.16 15.34
N SER A 161 -27.33 -9.96 14.93
CA SER A 161 -26.55 -8.73 15.16
C SER A 161 -26.67 -8.27 16.61
N SER A 162 -25.61 -7.63 17.13
CA SER A 162 -25.53 -7.02 18.46
C SER A 162 -26.67 -6.03 18.79
N PHE A 163 -27.44 -5.60 17.79
CA PHE A 163 -28.54 -4.63 17.92
C PHE A 163 -29.94 -5.24 17.78
N ASN A 164 -30.13 -6.55 18.01
CA ASN A 164 -31.44 -7.21 17.96
C ASN A 164 -32.10 -7.21 16.56
N THR A 165 -31.33 -6.91 15.51
CA THR A 165 -31.75 -6.99 14.10
C THR A 165 -31.23 -8.26 13.46
N THR A 166 -32.07 -8.94 12.69
CA THR A 166 -31.64 -10.08 11.87
C THR A 166 -30.77 -9.57 10.71
N CYS A 167 -29.50 -9.98 10.69
CA CYS A 167 -28.57 -9.59 9.65
C CYS A 167 -28.57 -10.63 8.54
N SER A 168 -28.97 -10.26 7.32
CA SER A 168 -29.01 -11.20 6.18
C SER A 168 -27.77 -11.07 5.30
N CYS A 169 -27.13 -12.18 4.95
CA CYS A 169 -25.99 -12.18 4.03
C CYS A 169 -26.30 -11.66 2.63
N LYS A 170 -27.58 -11.67 2.22
CA LYS A 170 -28.00 -11.08 0.95
C LYS A 170 -27.97 -9.55 0.98
N ILE A 171 -28.29 -8.94 2.12
CA ILE A 171 -28.46 -7.49 2.26
C ILE A 171 -27.20 -6.85 2.86
N HIS A 172 -26.53 -7.57 3.76
CA HIS A 172 -25.45 -7.08 4.60
C HIS A 172 -24.22 -8.02 4.57
N PRO A 173 -23.69 -8.38 3.38
CA PRO A 173 -22.66 -9.41 3.24
C PRO A 173 -21.35 -9.12 3.99
N THR A 174 -21.02 -7.85 4.20
CA THR A 174 -19.74 -7.40 4.80
C THR A 174 -19.83 -7.04 6.28
N THR A 175 -21.04 -6.95 6.82
CA THR A 175 -21.29 -6.51 8.21
C THR A 175 -21.90 -7.61 9.06
N CYS A 176 -22.61 -8.58 8.47
CA CYS A 176 -23.08 -9.74 9.21
C CYS A 176 -21.92 -10.60 9.68
N ASN A 177 -21.81 -10.73 11.01
CA ASN A 177 -20.88 -11.63 11.64
C ASN A 177 -21.37 -11.99 13.05
N GLU A 178 -20.75 -13.00 13.62
CA GLU A 178 -20.91 -13.43 15.01
C GLU A 178 -19.65 -14.16 15.49
N LEU A 179 -19.55 -14.37 16.80
CA LEU A 179 -18.50 -15.19 17.37
C LEU A 179 -18.71 -16.67 17.03
N SER A 180 -17.63 -17.35 16.63
CA SER A 180 -17.68 -18.78 16.37
C SER A 180 -17.70 -19.58 17.67
N ASN A 181 -18.53 -20.62 17.66
CA ASN A 181 -18.73 -21.51 18.79
C ASN A 181 -18.36 -22.94 18.40
N ILE A 182 -17.90 -23.73 19.35
CA ILE A 182 -17.94 -25.19 19.28
C ILE A 182 -19.24 -25.61 19.94
N THR A 183 -20.08 -26.30 19.19
CA THR A 183 -21.43 -26.66 19.59
C THR A 183 -21.64 -28.17 19.64
N TYR A 184 -22.66 -28.60 20.36
CA TYR A 184 -23.12 -29.98 20.36
C TYR A 184 -24.61 -30.00 20.04
N PHE A 185 -24.96 -30.64 18.93
CA PHE A 185 -26.34 -30.81 18.52
C PHE A 185 -26.91 -32.11 19.10
N ASN A 186 -27.96 -32.01 19.90
CA ASN A 186 -28.72 -33.15 20.39
C ASN A 186 -30.17 -33.05 19.90
N ARG A 187 -30.43 -33.62 18.71
CA ARG A 187 -31.73 -33.82 17.99
C ARG A 187 -32.72 -32.65 17.91
N THR A 188 -32.93 -31.94 19.01
CA THR A 188 -33.85 -30.82 19.22
C THR A 188 -33.16 -29.56 19.74
N THR A 189 -31.93 -29.65 20.25
CA THR A 189 -31.28 -28.53 20.94
C THR A 189 -29.79 -28.45 20.65
N THR A 190 -29.31 -27.24 20.46
CA THR A 190 -27.91 -26.92 20.18
C THR A 190 -27.28 -26.30 21.41
N TYR A 191 -26.29 -26.99 21.98
CA TYR A 191 -25.57 -26.54 23.17
C TYR A 191 -24.26 -25.89 22.76
N ASN A 192 -23.99 -24.68 23.23
CA ASN A 192 -22.67 -24.07 23.08
C ASN A 192 -21.71 -24.67 24.11
N LEU A 193 -20.66 -25.35 23.65
CA LEU A 193 -19.63 -25.93 24.49
C LEU A 193 -18.49 -24.94 24.77
N PHE A 194 -18.13 -24.12 23.78
CA PHE A 194 -17.04 -23.17 23.89
C PHE A 194 -17.15 -22.09 22.81
N THR A 195 -17.05 -20.82 23.20
CA THR A 195 -16.92 -19.71 22.25
C THR A 195 -15.44 -19.42 22.04
N VAL A 196 -14.98 -19.41 20.79
CA VAL A 196 -13.57 -19.16 20.46
C VAL A 196 -13.30 -17.65 20.50
N PRO A 197 -12.53 -17.13 21.47
CA PRO A 197 -12.26 -15.71 21.59
C PRO A 197 -11.57 -15.17 20.34
N GLY A 198 -12.05 -14.02 19.86
CA GLY A 198 -11.45 -13.35 18.71
C GLY A 198 -11.74 -13.97 17.35
N TYR A 199 -12.39 -15.14 17.27
CA TYR A 199 -12.71 -15.79 16.02
C TYR A 199 -14.18 -15.54 15.64
N TYR A 200 -14.38 -14.86 14.53
CA TYR A 200 -15.68 -14.50 13.99
C TYR A 200 -15.97 -15.27 12.70
N ILE A 201 -17.26 -15.57 12.50
CA ILE A 201 -17.78 -16.07 11.22
C ILE A 201 -18.67 -15.00 10.63
N GLY A 202 -18.51 -14.75 9.34
CA GLY A 202 -19.37 -13.90 8.54
C GLY A 202 -19.86 -14.62 7.29
N CYS A 203 -20.52 -13.89 6.40
CA CYS A 203 -21.11 -14.45 5.17
C CYS A 203 -20.07 -15.08 4.23
N TYR A 204 -18.84 -14.58 4.28
CA TYR A 204 -17.76 -14.98 3.40
C TYR A 204 -16.52 -15.30 4.22
N ALA A 205 -15.64 -16.14 3.67
CA ALA A 205 -14.42 -16.54 4.36
C ALA A 205 -13.52 -15.32 4.64
N SER A 206 -13.41 -14.45 3.65
CA SER A 206 -12.72 -13.16 3.74
C SER A 206 -13.30 -12.29 4.85
N GLU A 207 -14.63 -12.15 4.92
CA GLU A 207 -15.31 -11.36 5.95
C GLU A 207 -15.16 -11.97 7.35
N SER A 208 -15.15 -13.30 7.46
CA SER A 208 -14.87 -14.00 8.72
C SER A 208 -13.48 -13.64 9.25
N ILE A 209 -12.47 -13.64 8.36
CA ILE A 209 -11.11 -13.23 8.71
C ILE A 209 -11.05 -11.76 9.09
N PHE A 210 -11.58 -10.87 8.25
CA PHE A 210 -11.50 -9.42 8.49
C PHE A 210 -12.08 -9.00 9.84
N ARG A 211 -13.13 -9.69 10.32
CA ARG A 211 -13.75 -9.44 11.62
C ARG A 211 -13.04 -10.12 12.78
N SER A 212 -12.23 -11.14 12.50
CA SER A 212 -11.48 -11.87 13.52
C SER A 212 -10.23 -11.11 13.97
N ASN A 213 -9.68 -11.56 15.08
CA ASN A 213 -8.33 -11.27 15.56
C ASN A 213 -7.67 -12.59 15.98
N PHE A 214 -6.44 -12.52 16.50
CA PHE A 214 -5.68 -13.73 16.85
C PHE A 214 -5.69 -14.07 18.34
N GLU A 215 -6.62 -13.54 19.12
CA GLU A 215 -6.66 -13.65 20.59
C GLU A 215 -6.48 -15.07 21.12
N CYS A 216 -7.33 -16.02 20.70
CA CYS A 216 -7.23 -17.41 21.12
C CYS A 216 -5.89 -18.05 20.72
N PHE A 217 -5.26 -17.63 19.61
CA PHE A 217 -4.04 -18.24 19.10
C PHE A 217 -2.77 -17.80 19.83
N PHE A 218 -2.85 -16.78 20.68
CA PHE A 218 -1.79 -16.42 21.63
C PHE A 218 -1.99 -17.04 23.02
N ASP A 219 -3.14 -17.68 23.29
CA ASP A 219 -3.45 -18.32 24.58
C ASP A 219 -3.40 -19.85 24.47
N GLN A 220 -2.41 -20.45 25.14
CA GLN A 220 -2.24 -21.91 25.18
C GLN A 220 -3.44 -22.63 25.81
N THR A 221 -4.14 -22.01 26.77
CA THR A 221 -5.33 -22.58 27.42
C THR A 221 -6.49 -22.65 26.43
N CYS A 222 -6.65 -21.61 25.61
CA CYS A 222 -7.66 -21.57 24.56
C CYS A 222 -7.42 -22.68 23.54
N LEU A 223 -6.19 -22.80 23.03
CA LEU A 223 -5.81 -23.84 22.07
C LEU A 223 -5.98 -25.25 22.64
N GLN A 224 -5.63 -25.47 23.91
CA GLN A 224 -5.82 -26.76 24.57
C GLN A 224 -7.31 -27.11 24.71
N THR A 225 -8.17 -26.12 24.97
CA THR A 225 -9.62 -26.32 25.05
C THR A 225 -10.18 -26.74 23.69
N ILE A 226 -9.78 -26.05 22.62
CA ILE A 226 -10.15 -26.42 21.25
C ILE A 226 -9.63 -27.82 20.92
N TYR A 227 -8.36 -28.13 21.20
CA TYR A 227 -7.78 -29.45 20.97
C TYR A 227 -8.62 -30.55 21.65
N ASN A 228 -8.92 -30.40 22.94
CA ASN A 228 -9.68 -31.40 23.70
C ASN A 228 -11.10 -31.60 23.13
N LEU A 229 -11.77 -30.52 22.73
CA LEU A 229 -13.12 -30.59 22.18
C LEU A 229 -13.14 -31.15 20.75
N THR A 230 -12.10 -30.90 19.95
CA THR A 230 -12.03 -31.36 18.56
C THR A 230 -11.44 -32.76 18.41
N TYR A 231 -10.57 -33.20 19.31
CA TYR A 231 -9.82 -34.46 19.20
C TYR A 231 -10.72 -35.70 19.01
N LEU A 232 -11.86 -35.77 19.71
CA LEU A 232 -12.78 -36.91 19.63
C LEU A 232 -13.97 -36.67 18.71
N THR A 233 -14.25 -35.43 18.33
CA THR A 233 -15.53 -35.05 17.69
C THR A 233 -15.38 -34.51 16.28
N SER A 234 -14.17 -34.13 15.87
CA SER A 234 -13.88 -33.58 14.55
C SER A 234 -13.15 -34.62 13.69
N PRO A 235 -13.53 -34.80 12.40
CA PRO A 235 -12.71 -35.53 11.44
C PRO A 235 -11.37 -34.81 11.15
N TYR A 236 -11.25 -33.54 11.54
CA TYR A 236 -10.06 -32.71 11.40
C TYR A 236 -9.64 -32.20 12.79
N PRO A 237 -8.85 -32.98 13.56
CA PRO A 237 -8.41 -32.58 14.89
C PRO A 237 -7.52 -31.33 14.78
N PHE A 238 -7.78 -30.32 15.60
CA PHE A 238 -7.02 -29.08 15.61
C PHE A 238 -5.90 -29.18 16.63
N ASN A 239 -4.65 -29.28 16.17
CA ASN A 239 -3.47 -29.28 17.02
C ASN A 239 -2.58 -28.09 16.65
N ALA A 240 -2.49 -27.12 17.55
CA ALA A 240 -1.69 -25.92 17.37
C ALA A 240 -0.98 -25.54 18.66
N THR A 241 0.15 -24.87 18.51
CA THR A 241 0.92 -24.26 19.61
C THR A 241 0.66 -22.77 19.66
N ALA A 242 0.61 -22.19 20.86
CA ALA A 242 0.42 -20.75 21.00
C ALA A 242 1.53 -19.95 20.30
N MET A 243 1.12 -18.88 19.63
CA MET A 243 2.02 -17.94 18.97
C MET A 243 2.74 -17.05 19.99
N GLN A 244 3.85 -16.44 19.57
CA GLN A 244 4.62 -15.49 20.39
C GLN A 244 4.52 -14.09 19.78
N LEU A 245 4.28 -13.09 20.64
CA LEU A 245 4.13 -11.69 20.21
C LEU A 245 5.47 -10.96 20.01
N ASN A 246 6.61 -11.64 20.25
CA ASN A 246 7.92 -10.99 20.33
C ASN A 246 8.28 -10.28 19.02
N GLY A 247 8.34 -8.95 19.07
CA GLY A 247 8.72 -8.11 17.92
C GLY A 247 7.60 -7.81 16.93
N SER A 248 6.35 -8.17 17.22
CA SER A 248 5.22 -7.74 16.40
C SER A 248 4.82 -6.30 16.72
N ARG A 249 4.44 -5.53 15.69
CA ARG A 249 3.87 -4.19 15.86
C ARG A 249 2.38 -4.21 16.19
N TYR A 250 1.73 -5.37 16.00
CA TYR A 250 0.29 -5.52 16.21
C TYR A 250 0.00 -6.06 17.62
N ASN A 251 -1.14 -5.67 18.18
CA ASN A 251 -1.61 -6.25 19.43
C ASN A 251 -2.39 -7.53 19.14
N VAL A 252 -2.53 -8.39 20.14
CA VAL A 252 -3.31 -9.63 20.10
C VAL A 252 -4.77 -9.39 19.69
N THR A 253 -5.33 -8.23 20.07
CA THR A 253 -6.71 -7.82 19.77
C THR A 253 -6.85 -7.08 18.44
N THR A 254 -5.75 -6.80 17.74
CA THR A 254 -5.80 -6.12 16.43
C THR A 254 -6.55 -6.99 15.43
N SER A 255 -7.52 -6.39 14.72
CA SER A 255 -8.29 -7.12 13.71
C SER A 255 -7.38 -7.63 12.59
N VAL A 256 -7.67 -8.81 12.04
CA VAL A 256 -6.91 -9.31 10.90
C VAL A 256 -7.11 -8.41 9.68
N GLN A 257 -8.24 -7.70 9.57
CA GLN A 257 -8.40 -6.68 8.54
C GLN A 257 -7.30 -5.61 8.62
N GLU A 258 -7.05 -5.05 9.79
CA GLU A 258 -5.99 -4.03 9.96
C GLU A 258 -4.61 -4.57 9.60
N ILE A 259 -4.33 -5.83 9.92
CA ILE A 259 -3.09 -6.52 9.55
C ILE A 259 -2.99 -6.67 8.03
N VAL A 260 -4.08 -7.11 7.38
CA VAL A 260 -4.16 -7.31 5.92
C VAL A 260 -4.07 -5.98 5.17
N ASP A 261 -4.80 -4.95 5.60
CA ASP A 261 -4.76 -3.59 5.02
C ASP A 261 -3.32 -3.03 5.03
N ASN A 262 -2.50 -3.48 5.99
CA ASN A 262 -1.07 -3.16 6.08
C ASN A 262 -0.13 -4.21 5.46
N LEU A 263 -0.61 -4.97 4.46
CA LEU A 263 0.14 -6.00 3.72
C LEU A 263 0.69 -7.13 4.61
N MET A 264 0.17 -7.29 5.83
CA MET A 264 0.67 -8.23 6.83
C MET A 264 2.17 -8.04 7.14
N ILE A 265 2.68 -6.81 7.01
CA ILE A 265 4.09 -6.48 7.24
C ILE A 265 4.31 -6.06 8.69
N GLU A 266 5.38 -6.57 9.31
CA GLU A 266 5.86 -6.13 10.61
C GLU A 266 6.74 -4.87 10.51
N GLU A 267 7.75 -4.85 9.63
CA GLU A 267 8.64 -3.71 9.47
C GLU A 267 9.14 -3.52 8.03
N TRP A 268 9.29 -2.26 7.61
CA TRP A 268 9.94 -1.87 6.36
C TRP A 268 11.40 -1.48 6.60
N ASN A 269 12.35 -2.24 6.03
CA ASN A 269 13.79 -1.97 6.14
C ASN A 269 14.27 -0.94 5.10
N ASN A 270 14.38 0.34 5.48
CA ASN A 270 14.67 1.46 4.57
C ASN A 270 16.10 1.97 4.70
N LYS A 271 17.09 1.16 4.32
CA LYS A 271 18.50 1.58 4.37
C LYS A 271 18.89 2.29 3.08
N THR A 272 19.24 3.57 3.19
CA THR A 272 19.80 4.37 2.09
C THR A 272 21.29 4.65 2.35
N SER A 273 22.08 4.84 1.30
CA SER A 273 23.49 5.23 1.44
C SER A 273 23.91 6.18 0.33
N PHE A 274 24.17 7.43 0.71
CA PHE A 274 24.70 8.44 -0.19
C PHE A 274 26.08 8.04 -0.74
N GLN A 275 26.92 7.39 0.07
CA GLN A 275 28.25 6.96 -0.36
C GLN A 275 28.17 5.92 -1.47
N PHE A 276 27.30 4.91 -1.34
CA PHE A 276 27.10 3.91 -2.39
C PHE A 276 26.50 4.53 -3.64
N TYR A 277 25.52 5.44 -3.48
CA TYR A 277 24.94 6.21 -4.58
C TYR A 277 26.01 7.01 -5.34
N TYR A 278 26.79 7.83 -4.64
CA TYR A 278 27.82 8.67 -5.26
C TYR A 278 28.88 7.85 -5.98
N LYS A 279 29.32 6.71 -5.41
CA LYS A 279 30.26 5.79 -6.06
C LYS A 279 29.74 5.19 -7.37
N GLN A 280 28.42 5.05 -7.53
CA GLN A 280 27.82 4.52 -8.76
C GLN A 280 27.52 5.63 -9.78
N CYS A 281 27.24 6.84 -9.32
CA CYS A 281 26.75 7.94 -10.15
C CYS A 281 27.76 9.07 -10.36
N TYR A 282 29.01 8.94 -9.89
CA TYR A 282 29.99 10.01 -10.06
C TYR A 282 30.25 10.28 -11.56
N PRO A 283 30.35 11.56 -11.95
CA PRO A 283 30.59 11.92 -13.34
C PRO A 283 32.03 11.57 -13.75
N TYR A 284 32.21 11.09 -14.98
CA TYR A 284 33.56 10.90 -15.55
C TYR A 284 34.33 12.21 -15.71
N LEU A 285 33.62 13.33 -15.89
CA LEU A 285 34.17 14.68 -16.05
C LEU A 285 33.37 15.66 -15.20
N CYS A 286 34.05 16.38 -14.30
CA CYS A 286 33.48 17.51 -13.57
C CYS A 286 33.88 18.81 -14.27
N SER A 287 32.91 19.63 -14.66
CA SER A 287 33.14 21.03 -15.03
C SER A 287 32.54 21.94 -13.96
N TYR A 288 33.29 22.96 -13.57
CA TYR A 288 32.81 23.99 -12.66
C TYR A 288 32.65 25.28 -13.45
N SER A 289 31.46 25.88 -13.38
CA SER A 289 31.23 27.25 -13.85
C SER A 289 31.46 28.18 -12.68
N TYR A 290 32.43 29.06 -12.79
CA TYR A 290 32.60 30.17 -11.86
C TYR A 290 31.94 31.40 -12.47
N ASP A 291 30.90 31.93 -11.81
CA ASP A 291 30.35 33.23 -12.16
C ASP A 291 31.36 34.30 -11.73
N VAL A 292 32.21 34.73 -12.67
CA VAL A 292 33.00 35.94 -12.46
C VAL A 292 32.02 37.11 -12.47
N LYS A 293 31.57 37.54 -11.29
CA LYS A 293 31.07 38.90 -11.12
C LYS A 293 32.25 39.85 -11.25
N GLY A 294 32.76 40.00 -12.47
CA GLY A 294 33.72 41.03 -12.79
C GLY A 294 32.99 42.34 -12.63
N ASP A 295 33.35 43.13 -11.62
CA ASP A 295 32.90 44.51 -11.55
C ASP A 295 33.15 45.16 -12.90
N ILE A 296 32.22 45.99 -13.37
CA ILE A 296 32.36 46.70 -14.65
C ILE A 296 33.72 47.44 -14.71
N SER A 297 34.22 47.90 -13.55
CA SER A 297 35.55 48.50 -13.39
C SER A 297 36.70 47.57 -13.82
N TYR A 298 36.61 46.26 -13.54
CA TYR A 298 37.60 45.24 -13.91
C TYR A 298 37.64 45.03 -15.43
N VAL A 299 36.47 44.95 -16.08
CA VAL A 299 36.36 44.82 -17.54
C VAL A 299 36.89 46.07 -18.25
N ILE A 300 36.55 47.25 -17.74
CA ILE A 300 37.04 48.54 -18.24
C ILE A 300 38.57 48.65 -18.10
N ALA A 301 39.12 48.28 -16.94
CA ALA A 301 40.56 48.33 -16.67
C ALA A 301 41.35 47.41 -17.61
N ILE A 302 40.86 46.19 -17.87
CA ILE A 302 41.48 45.26 -18.83
C ILE A 302 41.43 45.81 -20.25
N THR A 303 40.31 46.42 -20.64
CA THR A 303 40.14 46.99 -21.98
C THR A 303 41.08 48.18 -22.21
N PHE A 304 41.19 49.09 -21.21
CA PHE A 304 42.17 50.17 -21.26
C PHE A 304 43.61 49.65 -21.21
N GLY A 305 43.89 48.59 -20.45
CA GLY A 305 45.20 47.93 -20.42
C GLY A 305 45.61 47.37 -21.79
N LEU A 306 44.67 46.75 -22.50
CA LEU A 306 44.88 46.16 -23.84
C LEU A 306 45.06 47.20 -24.95
N ILE A 307 44.41 48.36 -24.85
CA ILE A 307 44.47 49.44 -25.85
C ILE A 307 45.75 50.29 -25.70
N GLY A 308 46.66 49.93 -24.79
CA GLY A 308 47.83 50.75 -24.47
C GLY A 308 47.40 52.01 -23.72
N GLY A 309 46.60 51.84 -22.68
CA GLY A 309 45.91 52.91 -21.96
C GLY A 309 46.79 54.09 -21.57
N LEU A 310 48.07 53.84 -21.25
CA LEU A 310 49.02 54.90 -20.94
C LEU A 310 49.29 55.84 -22.13
N THR A 311 49.49 55.32 -23.34
CA THR A 311 49.76 56.15 -24.52
C THR A 311 48.51 56.89 -25.02
N ALA A 312 47.34 56.28 -24.90
CA ALA A 312 46.06 56.94 -25.21
C ALA A 312 45.72 58.05 -24.20
N LEU A 313 45.88 57.81 -22.89
CA LEU A 313 45.63 58.82 -21.86
C LEU A 313 46.59 60.00 -21.98
N LEU A 314 47.89 59.73 -22.19
CA LEU A 314 48.88 60.80 -22.35
C LEU A 314 48.57 61.69 -23.56
N LYS A 315 48.13 61.11 -24.70
CA LYS A 315 47.75 61.90 -25.88
C LYS A 315 46.58 62.85 -25.65
N ILE A 316 45.67 62.53 -24.73
CA ILE A 316 44.51 63.38 -24.39
C ILE A 316 44.87 64.42 -23.33
N ILE A 317 45.65 64.03 -22.32
CA ILE A 317 45.97 64.91 -21.19
C ILE A 317 47.02 65.96 -21.56
N ILE A 318 48.02 65.62 -22.38
CA ILE A 318 49.09 66.54 -22.79
C ILE A 318 48.56 67.83 -23.43
N PRO A 319 47.67 67.83 -24.44
CA PRO A 319 47.19 69.07 -25.04
C PRO A 319 46.42 69.95 -24.04
N PHE A 320 45.69 69.36 -23.09
CA PHE A 320 45.00 70.09 -22.03
C PHE A 320 45.97 70.80 -21.08
N ILE A 321 47.03 70.09 -20.64
CA ILE A 321 48.07 70.67 -19.79
C ILE A 321 48.81 71.78 -20.54
N VAL A 322 49.15 71.58 -21.81
CA VAL A 322 49.84 72.59 -22.64
C VAL A 322 48.97 73.84 -22.82
N LEU A 323 47.66 73.69 -23.06
CA LEU A 323 46.73 74.82 -23.14
C LEU A 323 46.61 75.56 -21.80
N MET A 324 46.57 74.84 -20.68
CA MET A 324 46.58 75.47 -19.35
C MET A 324 47.86 76.27 -19.11
N ILE A 325 49.03 75.70 -19.37
CA ILE A 325 50.32 76.37 -19.19
C ILE A 325 50.41 77.62 -20.09
N ARG A 326 49.94 77.54 -21.34
CA ARG A 326 49.88 78.70 -22.25
C ARG A 326 48.97 79.80 -21.72
N ARG A 327 47.77 79.47 -21.23
CA ARG A 327 46.84 80.43 -20.61
C ARG A 327 47.44 81.09 -19.36
N TRP A 328 48.15 80.32 -18.53
CA TRP A 328 48.84 80.84 -17.35
C TRP A 328 50.00 81.78 -17.71
N ARG A 329 50.78 81.45 -18.76
CA ARG A 329 51.86 82.32 -19.26
C ARG A 329 51.35 83.58 -19.95
N GLN A 330 50.21 83.52 -20.64
CA GLN A 330 49.57 84.70 -21.25
C GLN A 330 48.99 85.66 -20.20
N LYS A 331 48.37 85.14 -19.12
CA LYS A 331 47.96 85.98 -17.98
C LYS A 331 49.15 86.71 -17.34
N ARG A 332 50.29 86.03 -17.16
CA ARG A 332 51.52 86.68 -16.64
C ARG A 332 52.11 87.77 -17.55
N LYS A 333 51.84 87.77 -18.86
CA LYS A 333 52.30 88.83 -19.79
C LYS A 333 51.38 90.06 -19.83
N ILE A 334 50.13 89.94 -19.37
CA ILE A 334 49.16 91.05 -19.35
C ILE A 334 49.34 91.91 -18.08
N ASP A 335 49.76 91.32 -16.96
CA ASP A 335 50.07 92.05 -15.72
C ASP A 335 51.43 92.80 -15.73
N THR A 336 52.21 92.74 -16.83
CA THR A 336 53.51 93.45 -16.94
C THR A 336 53.49 94.67 -17.87
N ASN A 337 52.37 94.97 -18.54
CA ASN A 337 52.25 96.10 -19.48
C ASN A 337 50.97 96.92 -19.25
N GLN A 338 50.85 97.55 -18.09
CA GLN A 338 49.94 98.69 -17.87
C GLN A 338 50.77 99.98 -17.66
N PRO A 339 50.69 100.98 -18.56
CA PRO A 339 51.19 102.32 -18.31
C PRO A 339 50.11 103.17 -17.62
N MET A 340 50.46 103.90 -16.56
CA MET A 340 49.69 105.04 -16.06
C MET A 340 50.55 106.31 -16.12
N ILE A 341 50.15 107.25 -16.99
CA ILE A 341 50.52 108.66 -16.94
C ILE A 341 49.27 109.47 -16.57
N ASN A 342 49.42 110.25 -15.50
CA ASN A 342 48.76 111.48 -15.07
C ASN A 342 47.64 112.13 -15.90
N GLN A 343 46.60 112.60 -15.19
CA GLN A 343 46.00 113.97 -15.19
C GLN A 343 45.35 114.17 -13.80
N GLY A 344 45.41 115.28 -13.04
CA GLY A 344 45.75 116.66 -13.34
C GLY A 344 44.54 117.60 -13.27
N ILE A 345 43.95 117.84 -12.08
CA ILE A 345 43.34 119.11 -11.60
C ILE A 345 43.57 119.16 -10.09
#